data_AF-A0A511XHP0-F1
#
_entry.id   AF-A0A511XHP0-F1
#
_cell.length_a   1.000
_cell.length_b   1.000
_cell.length_c   1.000
_cell.angle_alpha   90.00
_cell.angle_beta   90.00
_cell.angle_gamma   90.00
#
_symmetry.space_group_name_H-M   'P 1'
#
loop_
_entity.id
_entity.type
_entity.pdbx_description
1 polymer ?
#
loop_
_entity_poly.entity_id
_entity_poly.type
_entity_poly.pdbx_seq_one_letter_code
_entity_poly.pdbx_strand_id
1 'polypeptide(L)'
;MREEKDTLNISITGRPSGRLFLFLVTGILVSACSLAVPERARHDLPGMSRADLVACAGVPDARETLPDGEVLEWKQDNDTQGAIDLKTPLSFELDIGSHGTCHAVARLRDGKVVSLVFTGPSATLLGPDAACGPLVRSCVKK
;
A
#
# COMPACT_ATOMS: atom_id res chain seq x y z
N MET A 1 3.28 -18.56 52.70
CA MET A 1 4.45 -19.05 51.93
C MET A 1 3.94 -19.21 50.49
N ARG A 2 4.08 -18.26 49.54
CA ARG A 2 5.29 -17.78 48.79
C ARG A 2 6.06 -18.96 48.19
N GLU A 3 6.41 -19.08 46.90
CA GLU A 3 6.55 -18.17 45.73
C GLU A 3 6.11 -18.94 44.45
N GLU A 4 5.88 -18.35 43.27
CA GLU A 4 6.91 -17.99 42.29
C GLU A 4 6.25 -17.17 41.15
N LYS A 5 6.75 -15.95 40.90
CA LYS A 5 6.34 -15.04 39.82
C LYS A 5 7.57 -14.80 38.94
N ASP A 6 7.70 -15.55 37.84
CA ASP A 6 8.70 -15.27 36.83
C ASP A 6 8.33 -14.00 36.06
N THR A 7 8.94 -12.91 36.53
CA THR A 7 8.93 -11.61 35.89
C THR A 7 10.05 -11.61 34.86
N LEU A 8 9.72 -11.90 33.59
CA LEU A 8 10.68 -11.79 32.50
C LEU A 8 10.94 -10.31 32.20
N ASN A 9 11.84 -9.71 32.97
CA ASN A 9 12.37 -8.36 32.75
C ASN A 9 13.24 -8.37 31.49
N ILE A 10 12.70 -7.87 30.38
CA ILE A 10 13.50 -7.52 29.20
C ILE A 10 14.22 -6.21 29.52
N SER A 11 15.39 -6.33 30.13
CA SER A 11 16.31 -5.20 30.35
C SER A 11 17.11 -4.96 29.07
N ILE A 12 16.68 -4.03 28.22
CA ILE A 12 17.48 -3.53 27.10
C ILE A 12 18.51 -2.53 27.67
N THR A 13 19.53 -3.06 28.34
CA THR A 13 20.69 -2.28 28.82
C THR A 13 21.95 -2.69 28.06
N GLY A 14 21.85 -2.71 26.73
CA GLY A 14 23.01 -2.81 25.85
C GLY A 14 23.11 -1.53 25.03
N ARG A 15 24.06 -0.65 25.34
CA ARG A 15 24.37 0.53 24.51
C ARG A 15 24.83 -0.01 23.14
N PRO A 16 24.02 0.09 22.06
CA PRO A 16 24.42 -0.49 20.79
C PRO A 16 25.66 0.26 20.32
N SER A 17 26.73 -0.47 20.04
CA SER A 17 27.94 0.08 19.43
C SER A 17 27.54 0.83 18.16
N GLY A 18 28.09 2.04 17.95
CA GLY A 18 27.60 3.00 16.94
C GLY A 18 27.51 2.44 15.51
N ARG A 19 28.24 1.36 15.21
CA ARG A 19 28.14 0.60 13.96
C ARG A 19 26.80 -0.15 13.84
N LEU A 20 26.33 -0.82 14.90
CA LEU A 20 25.06 -1.56 14.89
C LEU A 20 23.85 -0.62 14.74
N PHE A 21 23.91 0.54 15.38
CA PHE A 21 22.89 1.57 15.22
C PHE A 21 22.86 2.12 13.79
N LEU A 22 24.03 2.34 13.17
CA LEU A 22 24.13 2.78 11.78
C LEU A 22 23.58 1.73 10.80
N PHE A 23 23.84 0.44 11.01
CA PHE A 23 23.29 -0.64 10.18
C PHE A 23 21.77 -0.76 10.30
N LEU A 24 21.21 -0.66 11.52
CA LEU A 24 19.76 -0.68 11.74
C LEU A 24 19.06 0.50 11.07
N VAL A 25 19.59 1.72 11.21
CA VAL A 25 19.01 2.92 10.57
C VAL A 25 19.10 2.82 9.04
N THR A 26 20.22 2.33 8.50
CA THR A 26 20.37 2.14 7.05
C THR A 26 19.40 1.08 6.52
N GLY A 27 19.17 0.00 7.27
CA GLY A 27 18.19 -1.04 6.90
C GLY A 27 16.75 -0.52 6.85
N ILE A 28 16.36 0.36 7.78
CA ILE A 28 15.01 0.94 7.82
C ILE A 28 14.77 1.89 6.63
N LEU A 29 15.77 2.69 6.25
CA LEU A 29 15.64 3.67 5.17
C LEU A 29 15.45 3.04 3.78
N VAL A 30 16.02 1.85 3.53
CA VAL A 30 15.92 1.17 2.22
C VAL A 30 14.54 0.52 2.02
N SER A 31 13.83 0.17 3.10
CA SER A 31 12.53 -0.53 3.01
C SER A 31 11.35 0.35 2.58
N ALA A 32 11.48 1.68 2.68
CA ALA A 32 10.38 2.62 2.40
C ALA A 32 10.00 2.75 0.91
N CYS A 33 10.80 2.21 -0.02
CA CYS A 33 10.56 2.40 -1.46
C CYS A 33 9.26 1.74 -1.97
N SER A 34 8.81 0.66 -1.32
CA SER A 34 7.62 -0.08 -1.75
C SER A 34 6.30 0.65 -1.46
N LEU A 35 6.32 1.62 -0.53
CA LEU A 35 5.14 2.41 -0.15
C LEU A 35 4.83 3.54 -1.14
N ALA A 36 5.81 3.92 -1.99
CA ALA A 36 5.67 5.04 -2.91
C ALA A 36 4.99 4.69 -4.25
N VAL A 37 4.49 3.47 -4.43
CA VAL A 37 3.95 3.00 -5.71
C VAL A 37 2.71 3.79 -6.17
N PRO A 38 1.68 4.03 -5.32
CA PRO A 38 0.54 4.86 -5.71
C PRO A 38 0.95 6.30 -6.04
N GLU A 39 1.80 6.90 -5.22
CA GLU A 39 2.28 8.27 -5.46
C GLU A 39 3.07 8.40 -6.76
N ARG A 40 3.96 7.44 -7.05
CA ARG A 40 4.62 7.38 -8.37
C ARG A 40 3.62 7.25 -9.50
N ALA A 41 2.59 6.43 -9.33
CA ALA A 41 1.58 6.26 -10.36
C ALA A 41 0.83 7.57 -10.67
N ARG A 42 0.54 8.42 -9.67
CA ARG A 42 -0.06 9.75 -9.91
C ARG A 42 0.80 10.61 -10.83
N HIS A 43 2.12 10.51 -10.70
CA HIS A 43 3.09 11.29 -11.45
C HIS A 43 3.43 10.69 -12.82
N ASP A 44 3.53 9.37 -12.93
CA ASP A 44 4.09 8.69 -14.11
C ASP A 44 3.01 8.25 -15.13
N LEU A 45 1.74 8.10 -14.71
CA LEU A 45 0.66 7.71 -15.62
C LEU A 45 0.13 8.83 -16.54
N PRO A 46 0.15 10.13 -16.19
CA PRO A 46 -0.21 11.19 -17.13
C PRO A 46 0.52 11.06 -18.48
N GLY A 47 -0.23 11.15 -19.57
CA GLY A 47 0.24 10.93 -20.94
C GLY A 47 0.14 9.49 -21.45
N MET A 48 -0.11 8.51 -20.57
CA MET A 48 -0.33 7.11 -20.96
C MET A 48 -1.58 6.96 -21.83
N SER A 49 -1.51 6.10 -22.85
CA SER A 49 -2.67 5.79 -23.69
C SER A 49 -3.72 5.02 -22.90
N ARG A 50 -4.99 5.17 -23.27
CA ARG A 50 -6.08 4.37 -22.69
C ARG A 50 -5.83 2.87 -22.82
N ALA A 51 -5.30 2.42 -23.97
CA ALA A 51 -5.03 1.01 -24.22
C ALA A 51 -3.96 0.48 -23.27
N ASP A 52 -2.87 1.22 -23.09
CA ASP A 52 -1.79 0.88 -22.17
C ASP A 52 -2.28 0.87 -20.71
N LEU A 53 -3.11 1.85 -20.33
CA LEU A 53 -3.69 1.93 -18.99
C LEU A 53 -4.56 0.69 -18.69
N VAL A 54 -5.45 0.32 -19.60
CA VAL A 54 -6.29 -0.87 -19.45
C VAL A 54 -5.45 -2.15 -19.47
N ALA A 55 -4.38 -2.19 -20.27
CA ALA A 55 -3.49 -3.35 -20.32
C ALA A 55 -2.73 -3.57 -19.01
N CYS A 56 -2.33 -2.51 -18.30
CA CYS A 56 -1.55 -2.62 -17.08
C CYS A 56 -2.39 -2.67 -15.79
N ALA A 57 -3.50 -1.92 -15.72
CA ALA A 57 -4.38 -1.82 -14.55
C ALA A 57 -5.59 -2.76 -14.61
N GLY A 58 -5.85 -3.36 -15.79
CA GLY A 58 -7.05 -4.16 -16.03
C GLY A 58 -8.24 -3.34 -16.53
N VAL A 59 -9.35 -4.03 -16.79
CA VAL A 59 -10.59 -3.42 -17.26
C VAL A 59 -11.23 -2.61 -16.12
N PRO A 60 -11.63 -1.35 -16.35
CA PRO A 60 -12.29 -0.55 -15.32
C PRO A 60 -13.68 -1.07 -14.99
N ASP A 61 -14.06 -0.97 -13.72
CA ASP A 61 -15.38 -1.35 -13.21
C ASP A 61 -16.47 -0.40 -13.70
N ALA A 62 -16.13 0.88 -13.86
CA ALA A 62 -17.02 1.88 -14.42
C ALA A 62 -16.33 2.81 -15.41
N ARG A 63 -17.12 3.30 -16.38
CA ARG A 63 -16.74 4.33 -17.34
C ARG A 63 -17.83 5.38 -17.39
N GLU A 64 -17.41 6.64 -17.36
CA GLU A 64 -18.27 7.79 -17.63
C GLU A 64 -17.67 8.62 -18.76
N THR A 65 -18.51 9.05 -19.72
CA THR A 65 -18.06 9.95 -20.80
C THR A 65 -18.44 11.38 -20.43
N LEU A 66 -17.47 12.28 -20.48
CA LEU A 66 -17.64 13.70 -20.18
C LEU A 66 -17.46 14.52 -21.48
N PRO A 67 -17.94 15.77 -21.54
CA PRO A 67 -17.78 16.61 -22.72
C PRO A 67 -16.32 16.82 -23.15
N ASP A 68 -15.40 16.76 -22.19
CA ASP A 68 -13.97 16.98 -22.37
C ASP A 68 -13.13 15.70 -22.37
N GLY A 69 -13.75 14.52 -22.28
CA GLY A 69 -13.02 13.24 -22.25
C GLY A 69 -13.79 12.07 -21.63
N GLU A 70 -13.09 11.19 -20.93
CA GLU A 70 -13.71 10.07 -20.21
C GLU A 70 -13.08 9.88 -18.83
N VAL A 71 -13.87 9.33 -17.91
CA VAL A 71 -13.44 8.94 -16.57
C VAL A 71 -13.54 7.42 -16.48
N LEU A 72 -12.46 6.80 -16.04
CA LEU A 72 -12.38 5.37 -15.76
C LEU A 72 -12.20 5.17 -14.27
N GLU A 73 -13.01 4.29 -13.69
CA GLU A 73 -12.98 3.99 -12.26
C GLU A 73 -12.67 2.50 -12.05
N TRP A 74 -11.80 2.23 -11.09
CA TRP A 74 -11.52 0.90 -10.55
C TRP A 74 -11.84 0.87 -9.07
N LYS A 75 -12.51 -0.20 -8.64
CA LYS A 75 -12.84 -0.52 -7.26
C LYS A 75 -12.29 -1.89 -6.94
N GLN A 76 -11.38 -1.95 -5.98
CA GLN A 76 -10.90 -3.22 -5.46
C GLN A 76 -11.13 -3.29 -3.97
N ASP A 77 -12.02 -4.18 -3.57
CA ASP A 77 -12.08 -4.63 -2.19
C ASP A 77 -10.95 -5.63 -2.02
N ASN A 78 -9.85 -5.16 -1.41
CA ASN A 78 -8.65 -5.97 -1.27
C ASN A 78 -8.81 -6.89 -0.05
N ASP A 79 -9.79 -7.80 -0.09
CA ASP A 79 -9.95 -8.94 0.82
C ASP A 79 -8.88 -10.00 0.50
N THR A 80 -7.61 -9.63 0.65
CA THR A 80 -6.51 -10.56 0.40
C THR A 80 -5.84 -10.95 1.70
N GLN A 81 -6.29 -12.12 2.21
CA GLN A 81 -5.44 -13.21 2.68
C GLN A 81 -4.13 -12.76 3.33
N GLY A 82 -4.22 -12.22 4.53
CA GLY A 82 -3.05 -11.75 5.25
C GLY A 82 -3.26 -11.58 6.75
N ALA A 83 -4.39 -12.06 7.30
CA ALA A 83 -4.42 -12.34 8.73
C ALA A 83 -3.43 -13.50 8.95
N ILE A 84 -2.18 -13.17 9.22
CA ILE A 84 -1.29 -14.10 9.89
C ILE A 84 -1.88 -14.20 11.29
N ASP A 85 -2.74 -15.18 11.50
CA ASP A 85 -3.20 -15.62 12.82
C ASP A 85 -1.99 -16.21 13.56
N LEU A 86 -1.08 -15.34 14.02
CA LEU A 86 0.04 -15.76 14.83
C LEU A 86 -0.49 -16.00 16.24
N LYS A 87 -0.93 -17.22 16.50
CA LYS A 87 -1.28 -17.67 17.85
C LYS A 87 -0.02 -17.69 18.71
N THR A 88 0.31 -16.54 19.31
CA THR A 88 1.35 -16.44 20.31
C THR A 88 0.83 -17.06 21.62
N PRO A 89 1.68 -17.73 22.43
CA PRO A 89 1.27 -18.37 23.68
C PRO A 89 0.81 -17.40 24.78
N LEU A 90 0.72 -16.11 24.47
CA LEU A 90 0.30 -15.02 25.35
C LEU A 90 -1.03 -14.40 24.91
N SER A 91 -2.02 -15.18 24.46
CA SER A 91 -3.40 -14.72 24.18
C SER A 91 -3.49 -13.34 23.50
N PHE A 92 -2.59 -13.07 22.55
CA PHE A 92 -2.50 -11.82 21.83
C PHE A 92 -2.79 -12.16 20.38
N GLU A 93 -4.04 -12.01 19.97
CA GLU A 93 -4.42 -11.98 18.57
C GLU A 93 -3.91 -10.67 17.96
N LEU A 94 -3.06 -10.77 16.94
CA LEU A 94 -2.49 -9.64 16.23
C LEU A 94 -3.01 -9.73 14.78
N ASP A 95 -4.14 -9.09 14.53
CA ASP A 95 -4.72 -8.99 13.19
C ASP A 95 -3.88 -8.04 12.33
N ILE A 96 -2.91 -8.60 11.60
CA ILE A 96 -2.12 -7.87 10.58
C ILE A 96 -2.83 -7.94 9.22
N GLY A 97 -4.16 -8.00 9.22
CA GLY A 97 -4.99 -7.92 8.03
C GLY A 97 -5.23 -6.46 7.64
N SER A 98 -4.55 -5.97 6.60
CA SER A 98 -4.87 -4.66 6.04
C SER A 98 -6.13 -4.77 5.16
N HIS A 99 -7.31 -4.69 5.77
CA HIS A 99 -8.57 -4.49 5.04
C HIS A 99 -8.54 -3.09 4.42
N GLY A 100 -8.21 -3.05 3.13
CA GLY A 100 -8.12 -1.81 2.39
C GLY A 100 -8.95 -1.91 1.12
N THR A 101 -9.98 -1.07 1.01
CA THR A 101 -10.63 -0.80 -0.26
C THR A 101 -9.79 0.21 -1.04
N CYS A 102 -9.49 -0.13 -2.29
CA CYS A 102 -8.92 0.79 -3.26
C CYS A 102 -10.03 1.32 -4.16
N HIS A 103 -10.09 2.63 -4.29
CA HIS A 103 -10.83 3.28 -5.37
C HIS A 103 -9.85 4.14 -6.14
N ALA A 104 -9.72 3.90 -7.45
CA ALA A 104 -8.87 4.67 -8.33
C ALA A 104 -9.68 5.26 -9.48
N VAL A 105 -9.47 6.54 -9.77
CA VAL A 105 -10.20 7.28 -10.80
C VAL A 105 -9.18 7.92 -11.73
N ALA A 106 -9.14 7.46 -12.99
CA ALA A 106 -8.33 8.08 -14.04
C ALA A 106 -9.21 8.98 -14.90
N ARG A 107 -8.78 10.22 -15.10
CA ARG A 107 -9.35 11.11 -16.12
C ARG A 107 -8.53 11.01 -17.39
N LEU A 108 -9.20 10.90 -18.52
CA LEU A 108 -8.60 10.85 -19.82
C LEU A 108 -9.15 11.97 -20.69
N ARG A 109 -8.28 12.57 -21.52
CA ARG A 109 -8.64 13.47 -22.61
C ARG A 109 -7.91 13.03 -23.86
N ASP A 110 -8.58 13.06 -25.01
CA ASP A 110 -8.04 12.59 -26.30
C ASP A 110 -7.42 11.18 -26.22
N GLY A 111 -8.03 10.30 -25.42
CA GLY A 111 -7.56 8.92 -25.21
C GLY A 111 -6.28 8.79 -24.40
N LYS A 112 -5.82 9.86 -23.73
CA LYS A 112 -4.64 9.87 -22.86
C LYS A 112 -4.98 10.25 -21.43
N VAL A 113 -4.28 9.66 -20.47
CA VAL A 113 -4.43 9.99 -19.05
C VAL A 113 -4.00 11.42 -18.80
N VAL A 114 -4.84 12.21 -18.15
CA VAL A 114 -4.50 13.56 -17.68
C VAL A 114 -4.31 13.61 -16.17
N SER A 115 -4.96 12.72 -15.42
CA SER A 115 -4.80 12.62 -13.97
C SER A 115 -5.22 11.26 -13.45
N LEU A 116 -4.61 10.83 -12.35
CA LEU A 116 -5.02 9.67 -11.57
C LEU A 116 -5.23 10.08 -10.11
N VAL A 117 -6.39 9.73 -9.55
CA VAL A 117 -6.73 10.03 -8.17
C VAL A 117 -7.15 8.74 -7.46
N PHE A 118 -6.57 8.48 -6.29
CA PHE A 118 -7.03 7.45 -5.37
C PHE A 118 -7.97 8.06 -4.33
N THR A 119 -9.10 7.39 -4.09
CA THR A 119 -10.19 7.84 -3.21
C THR A 119 -10.67 6.69 -2.33
N GLY A 120 -9.78 6.07 -1.57
CA GLY A 120 -10.14 5.01 -0.60
C GLY A 120 -10.27 5.57 0.83
N PRO A 121 -11.29 5.15 1.62
CA PRO A 121 -11.36 5.46 3.06
C PRO A 121 -10.34 4.66 3.89
N SER A 122 -9.46 3.92 3.23
CA SER A 122 -8.66 2.86 3.84
C SER A 122 -7.40 3.42 4.46
N ALA A 123 -7.48 3.76 5.74
CA ALA A 123 -6.30 4.01 6.55
C ALA A 123 -5.55 2.68 6.79
N THR A 124 -4.79 2.23 5.80
CA THR A 124 -3.89 1.08 5.98
C THR A 124 -2.68 1.49 6.82
N LEU A 125 -2.01 0.54 7.46
CA LEU A 125 -0.73 0.76 8.16
C LEU A 125 0.35 1.38 7.25
N LEU A 126 0.21 1.22 5.94
CA LEU A 126 1.16 1.67 4.92
C LEU A 126 0.75 3.02 4.29
N GLY A 127 -0.37 3.61 4.70
CA GLY A 127 -0.89 4.89 4.20
C GLY A 127 -2.27 4.78 3.52
N PRO A 128 -2.92 5.91 3.23
CA PRO A 128 -4.29 5.96 2.71
C PRO A 128 -4.45 5.30 1.33
N ASP A 129 -3.40 5.35 0.50
CA ASP A 129 -3.46 4.87 -0.88
C ASP A 129 -2.77 3.51 -1.08
N ALA A 130 -2.18 2.93 -0.03
CA ALA A 130 -1.36 1.73 -0.16
C ALA A 130 -2.17 0.51 -0.64
N ALA A 131 -3.49 0.48 -0.37
CA ALA A 131 -4.42 -0.51 -0.90
C ALA A 131 -4.47 -0.50 -2.45
N CYS A 132 -4.18 0.63 -3.09
CA CYS A 132 -4.14 0.76 -4.55
C CYS A 132 -2.80 0.35 -5.17
N GLY A 133 -1.81 -0.01 -4.35
CA GLY A 133 -0.49 -0.43 -4.82
C GLY A 133 -0.54 -1.57 -5.86
N PRO A 134 -1.27 -2.68 -5.62
CA PRO A 134 -1.37 -3.78 -6.58
C PRO A 134 -1.95 -3.38 -7.94
N LEU A 135 -2.97 -2.51 -7.97
CA LEU A 135 -3.64 -2.05 -9.18
C LEU A 135 -2.66 -1.37 -10.15
N VAL A 136 -1.80 -0.49 -9.62
CA VAL A 136 -0.95 0.38 -10.45
C VAL A 136 0.51 -0.07 -10.54
N ARG A 137 0.90 -1.12 -9.79
CA ARG A 137 2.28 -1.63 -9.75
C ARG A 137 2.80 -2.01 -11.13
N SER A 138 1.97 -2.59 -11.98
CA SER A 138 2.35 -2.99 -13.34
C SER A 138 2.46 -1.80 -14.30
N CYS A 139 1.80 -0.67 -13.99
CA CYS A 139 1.82 0.53 -14.81
C CYS A 139 3.10 1.37 -14.61
N VAL A 140 3.68 1.35 -13.40
CA VAL A 140 4.88 2.13 -13.05
C VAL A 140 6.21 1.40 -13.29
N LYS A 141 6.19 0.09 -13.57
CA LYS A 141 7.39 -0.75 -13.77
C LYS A 141 7.92 -0.75 -15.22
N LYS A 142 7.56 0.26 -16.01
CA LYS A 142 7.85 0.31 -17.46
C LYS A 142 9.31 0.66 -17.76
#